data_AF-A0A6L3MLV3-F1
#
_entry.id   AF-A0A6L3MLV3-F1
#
_cell.length_a   1.000
_cell.length_b   1.000
_cell.length_c   1.000
_cell.angle_alpha   90.00
_cell.angle_beta   90.00
_cell.angle_gamma   90.00
#
_symmetry.space_group_name_H-M   'P 1'
#
loop_
_entity.id
_entity.type
_entity.pdbx_description
1 polymer ?
#
loop_
_entity_poly.entity_id
_entity_poly.type
_entity_poly.pdbx_seq_one_letter_code
_entity_poly.pdbx_strand_id
1 'polypeptide(L)' 'MTSPALHIAITTGEPAGVGPELTVQALRDAARRWPDARFTVLGDAALLAGRAAAVGADWPALVAGGRIAVAGQPL' A
#
# COMPACT_ATOMS: atom_id res chain seq x y z
N MET A 1 11.16 -25.89 -7.11
CA MET A 1 10.51 -24.95 -8.05
C MET A 1 10.00 -23.77 -7.24
N THR A 2 10.48 -22.56 -7.47
CA THR A 2 9.93 -21.36 -6.82
C THR A 2 8.68 -20.94 -7.59
N SER A 3 7.52 -20.91 -6.94
CA SER A 3 6.33 -20.31 -7.54
C SER A 3 6.62 -18.83 -7.87
N PRO A 4 6.10 -18.32 -8.99
CA PRO A 4 6.23 -16.91 -9.31
C PRO A 4 5.59 -16.04 -8.21
N ALA A 5 6.18 -14.88 -7.94
CA ALA A 5 5.65 -13.95 -6.94
C ALA A 5 4.21 -13.52 -7.30
N LEU A 6 3.31 -13.54 -6.33
CA LEU A 6 1.94 -13.10 -6.50
C LEU A 6 1.89 -11.57 -6.54
N HIS A 7 1.29 -10.99 -7.59
CA HIS A 7 1.13 -9.55 -7.71
C HIS A 7 -0.33 -9.17 -7.46
N ILE A 8 -0.56 -8.24 -6.54
CA ILE A 8 -1.90 -7.82 -6.12
C ILE A 8 -2.03 -6.32 -6.34
N ALA A 9 -2.96 -5.92 -7.21
CA ALA A 9 -3.38 -4.54 -7.32
C ALA A 9 -4.48 -4.25 -6.29
N ILE A 10 -4.33 -3.17 -5.53
CA ILE A 10 -5.29 -2.71 -4.52
C ILE A 10 -5.82 -1.35 -4.97
N THR A 11 -7.12 -1.25 -5.23
CA THR A 11 -7.79 0.05 -5.37
C THR A 11 -8.16 0.58 -3.98
N THR A 12 -7.95 1.87 -3.74
CA THR A 12 -8.24 2.48 -2.43
C THR A 12 -9.70 2.91 -2.27
N GLY A 13 -10.50 2.80 -3.33
CA GLY A 13 -11.88 3.32 -3.35
C GLY A 13 -11.93 4.84 -3.38
N GLU A 14 -12.95 5.42 -2.73
CA GLU A 14 -13.18 6.87 -2.64
C GLU A 14 -12.08 7.57 -1.80
N PRO A 15 -11.35 8.57 -2.35
CA PRO A 15 -10.28 9.29 -1.65
C PRO A 15 -10.67 9.99 -0.34
N ALA A 16 -11.92 10.46 -0.25
CA ALA A 16 -12.45 11.07 0.97
C ALA A 16 -12.94 10.05 2.01
N GLY A 17 -13.11 8.79 1.61
CA GLY A 17 -13.50 7.69 2.49
C GLY A 17 -12.34 7.13 3.32
N VAL A 18 -12.59 5.98 3.96
CA VAL A 18 -11.61 5.31 4.85
C VAL A 18 -10.72 4.28 4.16
N GLY A 19 -10.98 4.00 2.88
CA GLY A 19 -10.25 2.99 2.11
C GLY A 19 -8.73 3.21 2.06
N PRO A 20 -8.24 4.45 1.88
CA PRO A 20 -6.81 4.75 1.94
C PRO A 20 -6.17 4.39 3.30
N GLU A 21 -6.77 4.77 4.42
CA GLU A 21 -6.28 4.44 5.77
C GLU A 21 -6.26 2.93 6.02
N LEU A 22 -7.35 2.24 5.65
CA LEU A 22 -7.46 0.79 5.77
C LEU A 22 -6.41 0.07 4.92
N THR A 23 -6.14 0.59 3.72
CA THR A 23 -5.09 0.06 2.83
C THR A 23 -3.72 0.15 3.48
N VAL A 24 -3.37 1.32 4.03
CA VAL A 24 -2.09 1.51 4.72
C VAL A 24 -1.94 0.56 5.92
N GLN A 25 -3.00 0.44 6.74
CA GLN A 25 -2.99 -0.46 7.90
C GLN A 25 -2.83 -1.92 7.49
N ALA A 26 -3.57 -2.38 6.47
CA ALA A 26 -3.46 -3.74 5.96
C ALA A 26 -2.04 -4.04 5.44
N LEU A 27 -1.45 -3.12 4.68
CA LEU A 27 -0.12 -3.28 4.09
C LEU A 27 1.01 -3.37 5.12
N ARG A 28 0.85 -2.69 6.27
CA ARG A 28 1.81 -2.74 7.38
C ARG A 28 2.10 -4.17 7.83
N ASP A 29 1.08 -5.02 7.84
CA ASP A 29 1.23 -6.43 8.18
C ASP A 29 1.37 -7.33 6.97
N ALA A 30 0.77 -6.98 5.85
CA ALA A 30 0.71 -7.83 4.67
C ALA A 30 2.10 -8.18 4.14
N ALA A 31 2.99 -7.19 4.08
CA ALA A 31 4.37 -7.42 3.68
C ALA A 31 5.06 -8.44 4.61
N ARG A 32 4.77 -8.46 5.91
CA ARG A 32 5.35 -9.46 6.83
C ARG A 32 4.73 -10.85 6.66
N ARG A 33 3.40 -10.95 6.52
CA ARG A 33 2.68 -12.23 6.43
C ARG A 33 2.90 -12.95 5.10
N TRP A 34 3.00 -12.20 4.00
CA TRP A 34 3.06 -12.75 2.65
C TRP A 34 4.35 -12.30 1.96
N PRO A 35 5.49 -12.94 2.26
CA PRO A 35 6.78 -12.47 1.78
C PRO A 35 6.94 -12.54 0.26
N ASP A 36 6.24 -13.47 -0.39
CA ASP A 36 6.27 -13.70 -1.83
C ASP A 36 5.22 -12.89 -2.60
N ALA A 37 4.47 -12.01 -1.91
CA ALA A 37 3.49 -11.12 -2.52
C ALA A 37 4.07 -9.72 -2.75
N ARG A 38 3.71 -9.11 -3.88
CA ARG A 38 3.97 -7.71 -4.20
C ARG A 38 2.65 -6.96 -4.37
N PHE A 39 2.56 -5.78 -3.79
CA PHE A 39 1.34 -4.99 -3.74
C PHE A 39 1.53 -3.70 -4.54
N THR A 40 0.62 -3.42 -5.45
CA THR A 40 0.53 -2.13 -6.15
C THR A 40 -0.74 -1.43 -5.70
N VAL A 41 -0.60 -0.34 -4.97
CA VAL A 41 -1.73 0.50 -4.56
C VAL A 41 -2.05 1.47 -5.68
N LEU A 42 -3.28 1.42 -6.16
CA LEU A 42 -3.81 2.29 -7.19
C LEU A 42 -4.49 3.51 -6.54
N GLY A 43 -3.80 4.64 -6.54
CA GLY A 43 -4.26 5.88 -5.89
C GLY A 43 -3.20 6.98 -5.84
N ASP A 44 -3.57 8.11 -5.26
CA ASP A 44 -2.68 9.27 -5.08
C ASP A 44 -1.65 9.00 -3.96
N ALA A 45 -0.36 9.17 -4.29
CA ALA A 45 0.74 8.90 -3.38
C ALA A 45 0.83 9.90 -2.21
N ALA A 46 0.52 11.18 -2.44
CA ALA A 46 0.53 12.21 -1.41
C ALA A 46 -0.63 12.02 -0.43
N LEU A 47 -1.81 11.66 -0.93
CA LEU A 47 -2.97 11.30 -0.13
C LEU A 47 -2.66 10.09 0.75
N LEU A 48 -2.08 9.02 0.19
CA LEU A 48 -1.68 7.84 0.95
C LEU A 48 -0.64 8.15 2.02
N ALA A 49 0.35 8.99 1.73
CA ALA A 49 1.33 9.43 2.71
C ALA A 49 0.68 10.24 3.86
N GLY A 50 -0.25 11.14 3.53
CA GLY A 50 -1.02 11.89 4.52
C GLY A 50 -1.90 11.00 5.40
N ARG A 51 -2.61 10.03 4.79
CA ARG A 51 -3.44 9.06 5.52
C ARG A 51 -2.58 8.14 6.39
N ALA A 52 -1.40 7.76 5.94
CA ALA A 52 -0.47 6.97 6.73
C ALA A 52 -0.02 7.69 8.00
N ALA A 53 0.32 8.97 7.90
CA ALA A 53 0.66 9.79 9.06
C ALA A 53 -0.51 9.85 10.06
N ALA A 54 -1.75 9.99 9.59
CA ALA A 54 -2.94 10.01 10.44
C ALA A 54 -3.17 8.70 11.23
N VAL A 55 -2.70 7.56 10.72
CA VAL A 55 -2.80 6.24 11.40
C VAL A 55 -1.48 5.76 12.01
N GLY A 56 -0.49 6.65 12.16
CA GLY A 56 0.81 6.34 12.73
C GLY A 56 1.58 5.26 11.96
N ALA A 57 1.43 5.20 10.63
CA ALA A 57 2.25 4.36 9.75
C ALA A 57 3.46 5.14 9.24
N ASP A 58 4.64 4.51 9.32
CA ASP A 58 5.82 4.94 8.58
C ASP A 58 5.71 4.50 7.11
N TRP A 59 5.02 5.31 6.31
CA TRP A 59 4.81 5.02 4.89
C TRP A 59 6.11 4.93 4.08
N PRO A 60 7.09 5.85 4.25
CA PRO A 60 8.39 5.71 3.60
C PRO A 60 9.07 4.37 3.90
N ALA A 61 9.09 3.91 5.16
CA ALA A 61 9.69 2.62 5.50
C ALA A 61 8.95 1.43 4.86
N LEU A 62 7.61 1.49 4.78
CA LEU A 62 6.80 0.45 4.14
C LEU A 62 7.11 0.33 2.63
N VAL A 63 7.21 1.46 1.93
CA VAL A 63 7.54 1.49 0.49
C VAL A 63 9.00 1.12 0.23
N ALA A 64 9.92 1.59 1.08
CA ALA A 64 11.35 1.27 0.99
C ALA A 64 11.64 -0.25 1.10
N GLY A 65 10.74 -1.01 1.72
CA GLY A 65 10.77 -2.47 1.73
C GLY A 65 10.62 -3.15 0.35
N GLY A 66 10.39 -2.39 -0.73
CA GLY A 66 10.47 -2.85 -2.12
C GLY A 66 9.33 -3.78 -2.58
N ARG A 67 8.34 -4.01 -1.71
CA ARG A 67 7.18 -4.89 -1.96
C ARG A 67 5.88 -4.13 -2.15
N ILE A 68 5.87 -2.85 -1.80
CA ILE A 68 4.73 -1.96 -1.97
C ILE A 68 5.14 -0.91 -2.99
N ALA A 69 4.36 -0.78 -4.06
CA ALA A 69 4.46 0.30 -5.02
C ALA A 69 3.15 1.09 -5.02
N VAL A 70 3.22 2.37 -5.36
CA VAL A 70 2.04 3.20 -5.62
C VAL A 70 2.05 3.55 -7.10
N ALA A 71 0.92 3.37 -7.75
CA ALA A 71 0.70 3.78 -9.13
C ALA A 71 -0.62 4.57 -9.19
N GLY A 72 -0.59 5.76 -9.78
CA GLY A 72 -1.78 6.59 -9.84
C GLY A 72 -1.43 8.01 -10.27
N GLN A 73 -2.46 8.75 -10.66
CA GLN A 73 -2.34 10.18 -10.95
C GLN A 73 -2.66 10.99 -9.69
N PRO A 74 -2.08 12.20 -9.55
CA PRO A 74 -2.46 13.13 -8.50
C PRO A 74 -3.95 13.49 -8.57
N LEU A 75 -4.58 13.71 -7.41
CA LEU A 75 -5.94 14.24 -7.28
C LEU A 75 -5.98 15.78 -7.29
#